data_AF-M7UG27-F1
#
_entry.id   AF-M7UG27-F1
#
_cell.length_a   1.000
_cell.length_b   1.000
_cell.length_c   1.000
_cell.angle_alpha   90.00
_cell.angle_beta   90.00
_cell.angle_gamma   90.00
#
_symmetry.space_group_name_H-M   'P 1'
#
loop_
_entity.id
_entity.type
_entity.pdbx_description
1 polymer ?
#
loop_
_entity_poly.entity_id
_entity_poly.type
_entity_poly.pdbx_seq_one_letter_code
_entity_poly.pdbx_strand_id
1 'polypeptide(L)'
;MSLITTNSSFDILSSPQSKRSFAFFMQRTCSQLAGFFGSDFWERLVLQTAHHESAVRHAVVALGAIHELSEQKAQISDIDKAFALEQYNFAIRDLLAPLSRNEKRGVDVCLIACIIFANFESMAGHRASAGAHIKSGAKLLRETEWDLQNGMIHHQALGSRSPADLYASPGALARIYSGLDRECTTIKGFLAERYEPLFYEDTLPRIINDNIPVFFRNVEEAKNCFEYGCYLFQRSVARAAEPPTDPMNYHVDFEARVCQLIENFEALHLKYSHELQAFIEARGSSFTRKEDIAVAVLQLHSLDNHISCYVQYLPPTHRLHWSEFMPQIQRMIMLGQKIVSYILSDSSCGESTISFNLDMGVIIPLYNLARHCKDPIIRRQIISLLRSFKRQEGLWNSLLVANALDRIVEIEESVWSEVDAHSDQMRLLIVDPILDLDSKGGRLVYTRQGQEINTQIKIVEEMFTW
;
A
#
# COMPACT_ATOMS: atom_id res chain seq x y z
N MET A 1 3.71 -52.77 -11.39
CA MET A 1 4.87 -51.86 -11.33
C MET A 1 4.65 -50.77 -12.36
N SER A 2 4.50 -49.49 -12.08
CA SER A 2 4.25 -48.73 -10.85
C SER A 2 3.36 -47.55 -11.24
N LEU A 3 2.45 -47.22 -10.34
CA LEU A 3 1.42 -46.18 -10.44
C LEU A 3 1.99 -44.83 -10.87
N ILE A 4 1.63 -44.37 -12.07
CA ILE A 4 1.58 -42.94 -12.37
C ILE A 4 0.21 -42.49 -11.86
N THR A 5 0.16 -42.08 -10.60
CA THR A 5 -0.96 -41.31 -10.07
C THR A 5 -1.00 -39.98 -10.83
N THR A 6 -2.01 -39.82 -11.67
CA THR A 6 -2.40 -38.57 -12.29
C THR A 6 -2.64 -37.53 -11.19
N ASN A 7 -1.72 -36.58 -11.01
CA ASN A 7 -1.90 -35.51 -10.04
C ASN A 7 -3.08 -34.62 -10.46
N SER A 8 -4.04 -34.51 -9.56
CA SER A 8 -5.34 -33.82 -9.66
C SER A 8 -5.26 -32.28 -9.67
N SER A 9 -4.14 -31.69 -10.12
CA SER A 9 -3.97 -30.24 -10.08
C SER A 9 -4.81 -29.51 -11.15
N PHE A 10 -5.08 -30.13 -12.29
CA PHE A 10 -5.82 -29.47 -13.38
C PHE A 10 -7.34 -29.65 -13.37
N ASP A 11 -7.89 -30.47 -12.46
CA ASP A 11 -9.35 -30.62 -12.33
C ASP A 11 -10.03 -29.30 -11.93
N ILE A 12 -9.33 -28.42 -11.22
CA ILE A 12 -9.82 -27.08 -10.84
C ILE A 12 -9.98 -26.16 -12.07
N LEU A 13 -9.15 -26.36 -13.09
CA LEU A 13 -9.26 -25.69 -14.39
C LEU A 13 -10.13 -26.48 -15.37
N SER A 14 -10.97 -27.42 -14.91
CA SER A 14 -11.85 -28.18 -15.81
C SER A 14 -13.00 -27.31 -16.38
N SER A 15 -13.52 -26.37 -15.59
CA SER A 15 -14.64 -25.52 -16.01
C SER A 15 -14.18 -24.42 -16.99
N PRO A 16 -15.00 -24.07 -17.99
CA PRO A 16 -14.72 -22.94 -18.89
C PRO A 16 -14.51 -21.62 -18.13
N GLN A 17 -15.29 -21.36 -17.07
CA GLN A 17 -15.15 -20.15 -16.26
C GLN A 17 -13.79 -20.10 -15.54
N SER A 18 -13.33 -21.21 -14.96
CA SER A 18 -12.03 -21.27 -14.29
C SER A 18 -10.88 -21.04 -15.27
N LYS A 19 -10.93 -21.66 -16.46
CA LYS A 19 -9.91 -21.45 -17.52
C LYS A 19 -9.85 -20.00 -17.97
N ARG A 20 -11.01 -19.39 -18.22
CA ARG A 20 -11.13 -17.99 -18.62
C ARG A 20 -10.54 -17.06 -17.56
N SER A 21 -10.94 -17.23 -16.30
CA SER A 21 -10.50 -16.38 -15.19
C SER A 21 -9.00 -16.53 -14.92
N PHE A 22 -8.47 -17.75 -14.99
CA PHE A 22 -7.03 -17.99 -14.87
C PHE A 22 -6.22 -17.40 -16.04
N ALA A 23 -6.71 -17.54 -17.27
CA ALA A 23 -6.10 -16.90 -18.43
C ALA A 23 -6.13 -15.38 -18.32
N PHE A 24 -7.24 -14.80 -17.84
CA PHE A 24 -7.35 -13.38 -17.57
C PHE A 24 -6.34 -12.92 -16.51
N PHE A 25 -6.16 -13.71 -15.45
CA PHE A 25 -5.13 -13.46 -14.45
C PHE A 25 -3.73 -13.39 -15.07
N MET A 26 -3.36 -14.39 -15.88
CA MET A 26 -2.05 -14.48 -16.52
C MET A 26 -1.81 -13.39 -17.57
N GLN A 27 -2.84 -12.96 -18.28
CA GLN A 27 -2.69 -12.01 -19.39
C GLN A 27 -2.78 -10.56 -18.92
N ARG A 28 -3.50 -10.29 -17.82
CA ARG A 28 -3.87 -8.93 -17.44
C ARG A 28 -3.74 -8.64 -15.96
N THR A 29 -4.23 -9.51 -15.08
CA THR A 29 -4.17 -9.23 -13.63
C THR A 29 -2.72 -9.17 -13.14
N CYS A 30 -1.88 -10.15 -13.45
CA CYS A 30 -0.50 -10.20 -12.93
C CYS A 30 0.33 -8.95 -13.31
N SER A 31 0.19 -8.47 -14.54
CA SER A 31 0.93 -7.30 -15.03
C SER A 31 0.42 -5.99 -14.43
N GLN A 32 -0.88 -5.88 -14.12
CA GLN A 32 -1.44 -4.75 -13.39
C GLN A 32 -1.06 -4.77 -11.89
N LEU A 33 -0.98 -5.96 -11.28
CA LEU A 33 -0.51 -6.15 -9.92
C LEU A 33 0.98 -5.81 -9.77
N ALA A 34 1.78 -6.11 -10.79
CA ALA A 34 3.20 -5.78 -10.86
C ALA A 34 3.49 -4.29 -11.16
N GLY A 35 2.45 -3.51 -11.47
CA GLY A 35 2.54 -2.08 -11.74
C GLY A 35 3.62 -1.71 -12.77
N PHE A 36 4.29 -0.58 -12.56
CA PHE A 36 5.37 -0.10 -13.43
C PHE A 36 6.71 -0.82 -13.22
N PHE A 37 6.90 -1.43 -12.05
CA PHE A 37 8.18 -1.95 -11.59
C PHE A 37 8.49 -3.36 -12.11
N GLY A 38 7.44 -4.11 -12.49
CA GLY A 38 7.57 -5.55 -12.62
C GLY A 38 7.55 -6.20 -11.24
N SER A 39 7.25 -7.49 -11.19
CA SER A 39 7.20 -8.20 -9.92
C SER A 39 7.46 -9.68 -10.12
N ASP A 40 8.62 -10.14 -9.66
CA ASP A 40 8.94 -11.57 -9.66
C ASP A 40 7.92 -12.38 -8.85
N PHE A 41 7.37 -11.77 -7.79
CA PHE A 41 6.29 -12.33 -6.99
C PHE A 41 5.05 -12.65 -7.83
N TRP A 42 4.49 -11.66 -8.53
CA TRP A 42 3.24 -11.84 -9.29
C TRP A 42 3.44 -12.59 -10.61
N GLU A 43 4.52 -12.31 -11.32
CA GLU A 43 4.76 -12.81 -12.67
C GLU A 43 5.36 -14.22 -12.68
N ARG A 44 5.97 -14.66 -11.56
CA ARG A 44 6.57 -16.01 -11.45
C ARG A 44 6.14 -16.77 -10.20
N LEU A 45 6.35 -16.24 -9.00
CA LEU A 45 6.17 -17.01 -7.77
C LEU A 45 4.72 -17.45 -7.56
N VAL A 46 3.77 -16.53 -7.70
CA VAL A 46 2.34 -16.83 -7.55
C VAL A 46 1.88 -17.89 -8.56
N LEU A 47 2.35 -17.82 -9.81
CA LEU A 47 2.02 -18.81 -10.84
C LEU A 47 2.64 -20.18 -10.53
N GLN A 48 3.89 -20.22 -10.06
CA GLN A 48 4.55 -21.45 -9.63
C GLN A 48 3.83 -22.07 -8.42
N THR A 49 3.42 -21.26 -7.44
CA THR A 49 2.66 -21.75 -6.30
C THR A 49 1.28 -22.24 -6.73
N ALA A 50 0.55 -21.51 -7.59
CA ALA A 50 -0.74 -21.95 -8.13
C ALA A 50 -0.65 -23.26 -8.93
N HIS A 51 0.50 -23.55 -9.54
CA HIS A 51 0.72 -24.82 -10.22
C HIS A 51 0.74 -26.01 -9.24
N HIS A 52 1.30 -25.83 -8.05
CA HIS A 52 1.50 -26.91 -7.08
C HIS A 52 0.41 -26.95 -5.99
N GLU A 53 -0.06 -25.80 -5.52
CA GLU A 53 -0.96 -25.65 -4.38
C GLU A 53 -2.39 -25.32 -4.85
N SER A 54 -3.36 -26.19 -4.56
CA SER A 54 -4.77 -26.01 -4.97
C SER A 54 -5.40 -24.74 -4.38
N ALA A 55 -5.08 -24.44 -3.13
CA ALA A 55 -5.52 -23.24 -2.44
C ALA A 55 -5.15 -21.96 -3.22
N VAL A 56 -3.88 -21.83 -3.60
CA VAL A 56 -3.39 -20.65 -4.33
C VAL A 56 -3.96 -20.64 -5.75
N ARG A 57 -4.15 -21.79 -6.38
CA ARG A 57 -4.83 -21.88 -7.68
C ARG A 57 -6.24 -21.33 -7.64
N HIS A 58 -7.04 -21.74 -6.65
CA HIS A 58 -8.39 -21.22 -6.44
C HIS A 58 -8.38 -19.70 -6.16
N ALA A 59 -7.44 -19.23 -5.34
CA ALA A 59 -7.31 -17.81 -5.04
C ALA A 59 -6.96 -16.98 -6.29
N VAL A 60 -6.05 -17.47 -7.14
CA VAL A 60 -5.69 -16.83 -8.42
C VAL A 60 -6.88 -16.78 -9.38
N VAL A 61 -7.65 -17.88 -9.48
CA VAL A 61 -8.86 -17.93 -10.31
C VAL A 61 -9.91 -16.93 -9.81
N ALA A 62 -10.13 -16.87 -8.49
CA ALA A 62 -11.04 -15.90 -7.87
C ALA A 62 -10.64 -14.45 -8.17
N LEU A 63 -9.34 -14.14 -8.03
CA LEU A 63 -8.80 -12.80 -8.30
C LEU A 63 -8.88 -12.43 -9.79
N GLY A 64 -8.61 -13.39 -10.68
CA GLY A 64 -8.81 -13.22 -12.11
C GLY A 64 -10.27 -12.92 -12.46
N ALA A 65 -11.21 -13.65 -11.86
CA ALA A 65 -12.64 -13.48 -12.07
C ALA A 65 -13.13 -12.10 -11.60
N ILE A 66 -12.79 -11.69 -10.37
CA ILE A 66 -13.26 -10.38 -9.85
C ILE A 66 -12.64 -9.21 -10.62
N HIS A 67 -11.39 -9.32 -11.08
CA HIS A 67 -10.76 -8.30 -11.91
C HIS A 67 -11.42 -8.22 -13.29
N GLU A 68 -11.73 -9.36 -13.90
CA GLU A 68 -12.44 -9.39 -15.18
C GLU A 68 -13.82 -8.73 -15.06
N LEU A 69 -14.49 -8.90 -13.93
CA LEU A 69 -15.77 -8.25 -13.64
C LEU A 69 -15.64 -6.75 -13.41
N SER A 70 -14.59 -6.28 -12.72
CA SER A 70 -14.41 -4.86 -12.44
C SER A 70 -14.11 -4.04 -13.71
N GLU A 71 -13.54 -4.66 -14.74
CA GLU A 71 -13.29 -4.01 -16.03
C GLU A 71 -14.48 -4.12 -17.02
N GLN A 72 -15.47 -4.97 -16.76
CA GLN A 72 -16.67 -5.10 -17.60
C GLN A 72 -17.68 -3.98 -17.32
N LYS A 73 -18.07 -3.26 -18.38
CA LYS A 73 -18.98 -2.10 -18.31
C LYS A 73 -20.47 -2.46 -18.11
N ALA A 74 -20.82 -3.74 -18.17
CA ALA A 74 -22.21 -4.21 -18.12
C ALA A 74 -22.66 -4.48 -16.67
N GLN A 75 -23.97 -4.59 -16.44
CA GLN A 75 -24.50 -5.14 -15.19
C GLN A 75 -23.84 -6.50 -14.95
N ILE A 76 -22.92 -6.54 -13.99
CA ILE A 76 -22.24 -7.76 -13.56
C ILE A 76 -23.32 -8.77 -13.15
N SER A 77 -23.31 -9.95 -13.77
CA SER A 77 -24.22 -11.02 -13.39
C SER A 77 -23.93 -11.45 -11.95
N ASP A 78 -24.97 -11.59 -11.13
CA ASP A 78 -24.84 -12.15 -9.79
C ASP A 78 -24.22 -13.56 -9.81
N ILE A 79 -24.36 -14.27 -10.93
CA ILE A 79 -23.74 -15.58 -11.17
C ILE A 79 -22.21 -15.48 -11.23
N ASP A 80 -21.66 -14.47 -11.91
CA ASP A 80 -20.21 -14.33 -12.04
C ASP A 80 -19.58 -13.86 -10.72
N LYS A 81 -20.28 -13.01 -9.96
CA LYS A 81 -19.89 -12.66 -8.58
C LYS A 81 -19.91 -13.88 -7.67
N ALA A 82 -20.95 -14.72 -7.76
CA ALA A 82 -21.05 -15.95 -7.00
C ALA A 82 -19.88 -16.89 -7.35
N PHE A 83 -19.53 -17.04 -8.62
CA PHE A 83 -18.37 -17.84 -9.04
C PHE A 83 -17.05 -17.35 -8.44
N ALA A 84 -16.78 -16.05 -8.50
CA ALA A 84 -15.56 -15.48 -7.91
C ALA A 84 -15.48 -15.75 -6.41
N LEU A 85 -16.59 -15.60 -5.69
CA LEU A 85 -16.70 -15.87 -4.26
C LEU A 85 -16.60 -17.37 -3.93
N GLU A 86 -17.14 -18.25 -4.76
CA GLU A 86 -17.01 -19.70 -4.62
C GLU A 86 -15.54 -20.14 -4.71
N GLN A 87 -14.80 -19.63 -5.70
CA GLN A 87 -13.37 -19.92 -5.86
C GLN A 87 -12.57 -19.39 -4.66
N TYR A 88 -12.89 -18.19 -4.18
CA TYR A 88 -12.30 -17.63 -2.96
C TYR A 88 -12.55 -18.55 -1.75
N ASN A 89 -13.78 -19.03 -1.57
CA ASN A 89 -14.13 -19.93 -0.46
C ASN A 89 -13.49 -21.31 -0.58
N PHE A 90 -13.32 -21.84 -1.80
CA PHE A 90 -12.57 -23.07 -2.03
C PHE A 90 -11.10 -22.91 -1.66
N ALA A 91 -10.49 -21.77 -1.97
CA ALA A 91 -9.12 -21.48 -1.54
C ALA A 91 -9.00 -21.50 -0.01
N ILE A 92 -9.90 -20.85 0.71
CA ILE A 92 -9.92 -20.86 2.19
C ILE A 92 -10.12 -22.28 2.73
N ARG A 93 -11.07 -23.04 2.18
CA ARG A 93 -11.31 -24.43 2.59
C ARG A 93 -10.05 -25.26 2.42
N ASP A 94 -9.36 -25.15 1.29
CA ASP A 94 -8.14 -25.91 1.01
C ASP A 94 -6.97 -25.47 1.91
N LEU A 95 -6.90 -24.20 2.32
CA LEU A 95 -5.93 -23.70 3.33
C LEU A 95 -6.25 -24.12 4.76
N LEU A 96 -7.48 -24.50 5.05
CA LEU A 96 -7.92 -24.95 6.38
C LEU A 96 -8.07 -26.46 6.46
N ALA A 97 -7.99 -27.17 5.32
CA ALA A 97 -8.12 -28.61 5.26
C ALA A 97 -7.10 -29.29 6.18
N PRO A 98 -7.52 -30.32 6.94
CA PRO A 98 -6.61 -31.11 7.77
C PRO A 98 -5.50 -31.69 6.92
N LEU A 99 -4.27 -31.51 7.36
CA LEU A 99 -3.12 -32.10 6.70
C LEU A 99 -3.00 -33.57 7.08
N SER A 100 -2.54 -34.41 6.15
CA SER A 100 -2.18 -35.78 6.47
C SER A 100 -0.99 -35.82 7.44
N ARG A 101 -0.77 -36.92 8.18
CA ARG A 101 0.25 -37.02 9.26
C ARG A 101 1.67 -36.55 8.87
N ASN A 102 2.02 -36.58 7.58
CA ASN A 102 3.35 -36.23 7.07
C ASN A 102 3.36 -34.94 6.23
N GLU A 103 2.21 -34.32 6.00
CA GLU A 103 2.08 -33.16 5.14
C GLU A 103 2.08 -31.89 5.99
N LYS A 104 2.91 -30.92 5.61
CA LYS A 104 3.01 -29.63 6.30
C LYS A 104 2.68 -28.54 5.30
N ARG A 105 1.70 -27.69 5.63
CA ARG A 105 1.35 -26.53 4.82
C ARG A 105 2.47 -25.50 4.96
N GLY A 106 3.03 -25.08 3.84
CA GLY A 106 4.06 -24.04 3.83
C GLY A 106 3.50 -22.73 4.38
N VAL A 107 4.23 -22.10 5.30
CA VAL A 107 3.85 -20.77 5.80
C VAL A 107 3.82 -19.74 4.66
N ASP A 108 4.73 -19.87 3.71
CA ASP A 108 4.79 -19.09 2.47
C ASP A 108 3.52 -19.24 1.62
N VAL A 109 2.92 -20.44 1.56
CA VAL A 109 1.65 -20.67 0.84
C VAL A 109 0.50 -19.89 1.48
N CYS A 110 0.40 -19.91 2.82
CA CYS A 110 -0.59 -19.12 3.55
C CYS A 110 -0.39 -17.63 3.34
N LEU A 111 0.87 -17.16 3.39
CA LEU A 111 1.23 -15.76 3.20
C LEU A 111 0.91 -15.27 1.78
N ILE A 112 1.22 -16.07 0.75
CA ILE A 112 0.87 -15.80 -0.64
C ILE A 112 -0.66 -15.72 -0.79
N ALA A 113 -1.40 -16.65 -0.19
CA ALA A 113 -2.85 -16.63 -0.27
C ALA A 113 -3.46 -15.40 0.42
N CYS A 114 -2.96 -15.01 1.60
CA CYS A 114 -3.39 -13.77 2.27
C CYS A 114 -3.14 -12.52 1.40
N ILE A 115 -2.00 -12.45 0.69
CA ILE A 115 -1.74 -11.36 -0.27
C ILE A 115 -2.80 -11.39 -1.39
N ILE A 116 -3.07 -12.55 -1.99
CA ILE A 116 -4.06 -12.68 -3.07
C ILE A 116 -5.47 -12.31 -2.58
N PHE A 117 -5.87 -12.75 -1.38
CA PHE A 117 -7.16 -12.42 -0.78
C PHE A 117 -7.27 -10.93 -0.45
N ALA A 118 -6.22 -10.29 0.07
CA ALA A 118 -6.23 -8.85 0.30
C ALA A 118 -6.49 -8.08 -1.00
N ASN A 119 -5.90 -8.52 -2.11
CA ASN A 119 -6.12 -7.92 -3.42
C ASN A 119 -7.52 -8.23 -3.98
N PHE A 120 -8.04 -9.44 -3.78
CA PHE A 120 -9.42 -9.79 -4.13
C PHE A 120 -10.43 -8.90 -3.40
N GLU A 121 -10.29 -8.76 -2.07
CA GLU A 121 -11.17 -7.94 -1.24
C GLU A 121 -11.04 -6.46 -1.61
N SER A 122 -9.84 -5.98 -1.95
CA SER A 122 -9.62 -4.62 -2.43
C SER A 122 -10.34 -4.35 -3.75
N MET A 123 -10.28 -5.28 -4.71
CA MET A 123 -11.03 -5.18 -5.98
C MET A 123 -12.54 -5.29 -5.79
N ALA A 124 -12.99 -6.10 -4.84
CA ALA A 124 -14.40 -6.19 -4.44
C ALA A 124 -14.87 -4.97 -3.60
N GLY A 125 -13.94 -4.11 -3.18
CA GLY A 125 -14.20 -2.93 -2.35
C GLY A 125 -14.40 -3.22 -0.85
N HIS A 126 -14.15 -4.45 -0.39
CA HIS A 126 -14.24 -4.86 1.01
C HIS A 126 -12.96 -4.55 1.81
N ARG A 127 -12.69 -3.26 2.04
CA ARG A 127 -11.42 -2.80 2.63
C ARG A 127 -11.12 -3.38 4.02
N ALA A 128 -12.13 -3.53 4.88
CA ALA A 128 -11.95 -4.12 6.21
C ALA A 128 -11.44 -5.57 6.12
N SER A 129 -12.01 -6.36 5.21
CA SER A 129 -11.58 -7.73 4.93
C SER A 129 -10.17 -7.77 4.34
N ALA A 130 -9.83 -6.85 3.43
CA ALA A 130 -8.48 -6.73 2.87
C ALA A 130 -7.44 -6.48 3.97
N GLY A 131 -7.72 -5.52 4.86
CA GLY A 131 -6.88 -5.23 6.02
C GLY A 131 -6.79 -6.40 7.00
N ALA A 132 -7.86 -7.17 7.17
CA ALA A 132 -7.85 -8.38 8.00
C ALA A 132 -6.89 -9.44 7.45
N HIS A 133 -6.88 -9.70 6.14
CA HIS A 133 -5.92 -10.62 5.49
C HIS A 133 -4.47 -10.16 5.65
N ILE A 134 -4.21 -8.86 5.49
CA ILE A 134 -2.88 -8.28 5.71
C ILE A 134 -2.44 -8.48 7.16
N LYS A 135 -3.30 -8.16 8.13
CA LYS A 135 -3.02 -8.36 9.57
C LYS A 135 -2.79 -9.83 9.92
N SER A 136 -3.59 -10.75 9.39
CA SER A 136 -3.42 -12.18 9.60
C SER A 136 -2.12 -12.71 9.01
N GLY A 137 -1.77 -12.31 7.78
CA GLY A 137 -0.49 -12.69 7.16
C GLY A 137 0.72 -12.10 7.89
N ALA A 138 0.63 -10.86 8.35
CA ALA A 138 1.67 -10.25 9.17
C ALA A 138 1.89 -11.01 10.47
N LYS A 139 0.81 -11.45 11.13
CA LYS A 139 0.88 -12.27 12.33
C LYS A 139 1.61 -13.60 12.05
N LEU A 140 1.29 -14.27 10.95
CA LEU A 140 2.00 -15.49 10.54
C LEU A 140 3.50 -15.25 10.32
N LEU A 141 3.87 -14.12 9.71
CA LEU A 141 5.29 -13.75 9.55
C LEU A 141 5.97 -13.54 10.90
N ARG A 142 5.31 -12.91 11.89
CA ARG A 142 5.87 -12.71 13.25
C ARG A 142 6.06 -14.02 14.00
N GLU A 143 5.14 -14.96 13.83
CA GLU A 143 5.16 -16.28 14.46
C GLU A 143 6.09 -17.27 13.73
N THR A 144 6.73 -16.83 12.65
CA THR A 144 7.70 -17.62 11.89
C THR A 144 9.12 -17.33 12.39
N GLU A 145 9.76 -18.36 12.94
CA GLU A 145 11.10 -18.27 13.52
C GLU A 145 12.13 -19.03 12.67
N TRP A 146 13.37 -18.55 12.69
CA TRP A 146 14.51 -19.27 12.13
C TRP A 146 15.15 -20.15 13.21
N ASP A 147 15.09 -21.47 13.04
CA ASP A 147 15.78 -22.42 13.90
C ASP A 147 17.28 -22.44 13.56
N LEU A 148 18.08 -21.80 14.42
CA LEU A 148 19.54 -21.71 14.28
C LEU A 148 20.24 -23.06 14.34
N GLN A 149 19.66 -24.08 14.98
CA GLN A 149 20.30 -25.39 15.14
C GLN A 149 20.21 -26.22 13.86
N ASN A 150 19.07 -26.13 13.17
CA ASN A 150 18.78 -26.98 12.01
C ASN A 150 18.71 -26.20 10.68
N GLY A 151 18.82 -24.87 10.71
CA GLY A 151 18.68 -24.02 9.51
C GLY A 151 17.28 -24.11 8.88
N MET A 152 16.26 -24.41 9.69
CA MET A 152 14.88 -24.57 9.24
C MET A 152 14.04 -23.37 9.64
N ILE A 153 12.99 -23.13 8.86
CA ILE A 153 11.96 -22.16 9.21
C ILE A 153 10.88 -22.90 10.00
N HIS A 154 10.55 -22.42 11.20
CA HIS A 154 9.59 -23.02 12.10
C HIS A 154 8.42 -22.09 12.37
N HIS A 155 7.21 -22.62 12.31
CA HIS A 155 6.00 -21.94 12.78
C HIS A 155 5.23 -22.88 13.70
N GLN A 156 4.78 -22.40 14.87
CA GLN A 156 4.19 -23.24 15.91
C GLN A 156 3.02 -24.11 15.40
N ALA A 157 2.14 -23.53 14.56
CA ALA A 157 0.98 -24.22 14.02
C ALA A 157 1.21 -24.96 12.69
N LEU A 158 2.23 -24.59 11.91
CA LEU A 158 2.45 -25.10 10.54
C LEU A 158 3.66 -26.04 10.45
N GLY A 159 4.45 -26.11 11.51
CA GLY A 159 5.64 -26.94 11.64
C GLY A 159 6.88 -26.33 10.99
N SER A 160 7.94 -27.14 10.91
CA SER A 160 9.21 -26.73 10.28
C SER A 160 9.30 -27.12 8.81
N ARG A 161 9.90 -26.25 8.00
CA ARG A 161 10.19 -26.45 6.56
C ARG A 161 11.61 -25.97 6.22
N SER A 162 12.23 -26.62 5.23
CA SER A 162 13.50 -26.14 4.66
C SER A 162 13.26 -24.84 3.88
N PRO A 163 14.15 -23.84 3.96
CA PRO A 163 14.07 -22.63 3.14
C PRO A 163 14.08 -22.93 1.62
N ALA A 164 14.71 -24.03 1.20
CA ALA A 164 14.75 -24.44 -0.21
C ALA A 164 13.41 -24.97 -0.74
N ASP A 165 12.50 -25.36 0.16
CA ASP A 165 11.17 -25.89 -0.19
C ASP A 165 10.08 -24.79 -0.21
N LEU A 166 10.47 -23.53 0.06
CA LEU A 166 9.56 -22.39 -0.01
C LEU A 166 9.51 -21.84 -1.43
N TYR A 167 8.31 -21.45 -1.88
CA TYR A 167 8.12 -20.72 -3.12
C TYR A 167 8.65 -19.29 -3.01
N ALA A 168 8.50 -18.66 -1.84
CA ALA A 168 8.95 -17.29 -1.58
C ALA A 168 9.70 -17.21 -0.24
N SER A 169 10.79 -16.44 -0.20
CA SER A 169 11.53 -16.25 1.05
C SER A 169 10.74 -15.39 2.04
N PRO A 170 10.85 -15.63 3.35
CA PRO A 170 10.20 -14.79 4.35
C PRO A 170 10.55 -13.30 4.23
N GLY A 171 11.81 -12.99 3.87
CA GLY A 171 12.26 -11.61 3.64
C GLY A 171 11.57 -10.95 2.44
N ALA A 172 11.40 -11.66 1.32
CA ALA A 172 10.68 -11.13 0.16
C ALA A 172 9.20 -10.87 0.48
N LEU A 173 8.55 -11.82 1.17
CA LEU A 173 7.17 -11.66 1.63
C LEU A 173 7.05 -10.51 2.62
N ALA A 174 7.96 -10.38 3.58
CA ALA A 174 7.96 -9.29 4.55
C ALA A 174 8.00 -7.91 3.89
N ARG A 175 8.80 -7.73 2.82
CA ARG A 175 8.82 -6.46 2.07
C ARG A 175 7.50 -6.17 1.38
N ILE A 176 6.83 -7.18 0.81
CA ILE A 176 5.49 -7.03 0.22
C ILE A 176 4.48 -6.62 1.29
N TYR A 177 4.49 -7.28 2.45
CA TYR A 177 3.62 -6.92 3.57
C TYR A 177 3.90 -5.50 4.09
N SER A 178 5.16 -5.07 4.17
CA SER A 178 5.52 -3.68 4.51
C SER A 178 4.89 -2.66 3.55
N GLY A 179 4.88 -2.94 2.24
CA GLY A 179 4.22 -2.10 1.25
C GLY A 179 2.70 -2.03 1.45
N LEU A 180 2.05 -3.20 1.54
CA LEU A 180 0.59 -3.31 1.73
C LEU A 180 0.13 -2.63 3.03
N ASP A 181 0.91 -2.76 4.10
CA ASP A 181 0.59 -2.12 5.37
C ASP A 181 0.77 -0.60 5.34
N ARG A 182 1.80 -0.12 4.65
CA ARG A 182 2.00 1.33 4.45
C ARG A 182 0.78 1.95 3.76
N GLU A 183 0.20 1.26 2.78
CA GLU A 183 -1.03 1.71 2.09
C GLU A 183 -2.25 1.71 3.02
N CYS A 184 -2.38 0.71 3.90
CA CYS A 184 -3.44 0.66 4.90
C CYS A 184 -3.29 1.74 5.98
N THR A 185 -2.07 2.02 6.42
CA THR A 185 -1.77 2.99 7.49
C THR A 185 -1.81 4.45 7.03
N THR A 186 -1.63 4.72 5.73
CA THR A 186 -1.83 6.08 5.17
C THR A 186 -3.30 6.50 5.20
N ILE A 187 -4.24 5.55 5.31
CA ILE A 187 -5.66 5.80 5.59
C ILE A 187 -5.82 5.85 7.12
N LYS A 188 -5.73 7.06 7.70
CA LYS A 188 -5.76 7.28 9.16
C LYS A 188 -7.01 6.72 9.89
N GLY A 189 -8.07 6.33 9.18
CA GLY A 189 -9.27 5.70 9.76
C GLY A 189 -9.05 4.26 10.25
N PHE A 190 -8.00 3.58 9.78
CA PHE A 190 -7.62 2.23 10.24
C PHE A 190 -6.90 2.23 11.61
N LEU A 191 -6.48 3.40 12.10
CA LEU A 191 -5.71 3.57 13.34
C LEU A 191 -6.58 3.74 14.59
N ALA A 192 -7.91 3.69 14.47
CA ALA A 192 -8.82 3.79 15.62
C ALA A 192 -8.83 2.52 16.50
N GLU A 193 -8.38 1.37 15.98
CA GLU A 193 -8.28 0.13 16.74
C GLU A 193 -6.81 -0.31 16.80
N ARG A 194 -6.26 -0.33 18.02
CA ARG A 194 -4.94 -0.87 18.43
C ARG A 194 -4.22 -1.61 17.30
N TYR A 195 -3.52 -0.85 16.47
CA TYR A 195 -2.82 -1.39 15.31
C TYR A 195 -1.55 -2.09 15.82
N GLU A 196 -1.53 -3.43 15.82
CA GLU A 196 -0.32 -4.18 16.13
C GLU A 196 0.69 -4.03 14.98
N PRO A 197 1.94 -3.62 15.23
CA PRO A 197 2.93 -3.46 14.18
C PRO A 197 3.19 -4.79 13.45
N LEU A 198 3.39 -4.75 12.12
CA LEU A 198 3.63 -5.95 11.31
C LEU A 198 4.77 -6.82 11.84
N PHE A 199 5.82 -6.22 12.42
CA PHE A 199 7.00 -6.92 12.95
C PHE A 199 7.30 -6.50 14.40
N TYR A 200 8.18 -7.16 15.14
CA TYR A 200 8.79 -6.60 16.36
C TYR A 200 10.29 -6.35 16.10
N GLU A 201 10.90 -5.36 16.77
CA GLU A 201 12.33 -5.00 16.56
C GLU A 201 13.28 -6.19 16.76
N ASP A 202 12.92 -7.15 17.62
CA ASP A 202 13.75 -8.33 17.89
C ASP A 202 13.66 -9.43 16.81
N THR A 203 12.62 -9.40 15.96
CA THR A 203 12.40 -10.39 14.89
C THR A 203 13.06 -9.97 13.57
N LEU A 204 13.23 -8.66 13.35
CA LEU A 204 13.56 -8.09 12.04
C LEU A 204 15.04 -8.22 11.63
N PRO A 205 16.04 -7.93 12.50
CA PRO A 205 17.46 -8.11 12.17
C PRO A 205 17.84 -9.58 11.93
N ARG A 206 17.05 -10.53 12.45
CA ARG A 206 17.27 -11.97 12.28
C ARG A 206 16.80 -12.50 10.92
N ILE A 207 15.86 -11.80 10.27
CA ILE A 207 15.25 -12.22 9.00
C ILE A 207 15.72 -11.36 7.82
N ILE A 208 16.03 -10.07 8.08
CA ILE A 208 16.27 -9.06 7.05
C ILE A 208 17.55 -8.29 7.43
N ASN A 209 18.69 -8.84 7.09
CA ASN A 209 19.96 -8.15 7.28
C ASN A 209 20.22 -7.23 6.08
N ASP A 210 19.51 -6.10 5.98
CA ASP A 210 19.62 -5.19 4.83
C ASP A 210 20.12 -3.79 5.23
N ASN A 211 21.40 -3.55 4.95
CA ASN A 211 21.89 -2.20 4.67
C ASN A 211 21.29 -1.73 3.33
N ILE A 212 21.06 -0.42 3.16
CA ILE A 212 20.74 0.15 1.84
C ILE A 212 21.76 -0.40 0.82
N PRO A 213 21.31 -1.05 -0.27
CA PRO A 213 22.21 -1.63 -1.26
C PRO A 213 23.23 -0.62 -1.77
N VAL A 214 24.45 -1.08 -2.06
CA VAL A 214 25.51 -0.23 -2.62
C VAL A 214 25.18 0.21 -4.05
N PHE A 215 24.29 -0.50 -4.74
CA PHE A 215 23.74 -0.13 -6.04
C PHE A 215 22.41 -0.88 -6.27
N PHE A 216 21.53 -0.34 -7.12
CA PHE A 216 20.30 -1.01 -7.54
C PHE A 216 20.50 -1.76 -8.86
N ARG A 217 20.02 -3.01 -8.94
CA ARG A 217 20.08 -3.83 -10.16
C ARG A 217 18.95 -3.53 -11.14
N ASN A 218 17.78 -3.19 -10.60
CA ASN A 218 16.57 -2.90 -11.35
C ASN A 218 15.64 -1.96 -10.55
N VAL A 219 14.57 -1.51 -11.20
CA VAL A 219 13.60 -0.59 -10.59
C VAL A 219 12.81 -1.25 -9.43
N GLU A 220 12.57 -2.56 -9.49
CA GLU A 220 11.88 -3.33 -8.43
C GLU A 220 12.70 -3.33 -7.13
N GLU A 221 14.02 -3.51 -7.21
CA GLU A 221 14.92 -3.47 -6.05
C GLU A 221 14.97 -2.08 -5.42
N ALA A 222 15.06 -1.03 -6.25
CA ALA A 222 15.00 0.37 -5.80
C ALA A 222 13.67 0.69 -5.10
N LYS A 223 12.54 0.16 -5.62
CA LYS A 223 11.22 0.28 -5.00
C LYS A 223 11.14 -0.43 -3.65
N ASN A 224 11.49 -1.72 -3.63
CA ASN A 224 11.41 -2.54 -2.42
C ASN A 224 12.29 -1.96 -1.30
N CYS A 225 13.46 -1.41 -1.62
CA CYS A 225 14.31 -0.70 -0.65
C CYS A 225 13.63 0.55 -0.09
N PHE A 226 13.01 1.36 -0.96
CA PHE A 226 12.33 2.60 -0.56
C PHE A 226 11.11 2.34 0.32
N GLU A 227 10.21 1.45 -0.11
CA GLU A 227 8.99 1.14 0.63
C GLU A 227 9.28 0.58 2.02
N TYR A 228 10.27 -0.31 2.11
CA TYR A 228 10.71 -0.87 3.38
C TYR A 228 11.30 0.20 4.31
N GLY A 229 12.16 1.09 3.79
CA GLY A 229 12.72 2.19 4.57
C GLY A 229 11.64 3.16 5.09
N CYS A 230 10.67 3.51 4.25
CA CYS A 230 9.54 4.36 4.65
C CYS A 230 8.68 3.68 5.73
N TYR A 231 8.41 2.39 5.59
CA TYR A 231 7.69 1.60 6.58
C TYR A 231 8.38 1.65 7.97
N LEU A 232 9.71 1.41 8.01
CA LEU A 232 10.48 1.48 9.25
C LEU A 232 10.40 2.87 9.89
N PHE A 233 10.56 3.92 9.10
CA PHE A 233 10.49 5.29 9.58
C PHE A 233 9.13 5.63 10.19
N GLN A 234 8.04 5.39 9.45
CA GLN A 234 6.68 5.71 9.91
C GLN A 234 6.37 5.00 11.23
N ARG A 235 6.82 3.76 11.37
CA ARG A 235 6.70 3.00 12.60
C ARG A 235 7.51 3.60 13.75
N SER A 236 8.77 3.97 13.53
CA SER A 236 9.60 4.57 14.56
C SER A 236 8.98 5.88 15.07
N VAL A 237 8.39 6.68 14.19
CA VAL A 237 7.64 7.89 14.55
C VAL A 237 6.39 7.56 15.35
N ALA A 238 5.59 6.59 14.91
CA ALA A 238 4.37 6.18 15.62
C ALA A 238 4.66 5.70 17.05
N ARG A 239 5.72 4.90 17.23
CA ARG A 239 6.18 4.44 18.55
C ARG A 239 6.66 5.60 19.43
N ALA A 240 7.40 6.54 18.86
CA ALA A 240 7.83 7.71 19.62
C ALA A 240 6.64 8.50 20.17
N ALA A 241 5.49 8.49 19.47
CA ALA A 241 4.26 9.16 19.87
C ALA A 241 3.44 8.42 20.95
N GLU A 242 3.75 7.16 21.27
CA GLU A 242 3.10 6.45 22.37
C GLU A 242 3.47 7.10 23.73
N PRO A 243 2.50 7.28 24.65
CA PRO A 243 2.79 7.84 25.96
C PRO A 243 3.68 6.86 26.76
N PRO A 244 4.79 7.32 27.36
CA PRO A 244 5.62 6.50 28.22
C PRO A 244 4.87 6.15 29.49
N THR A 245 5.37 5.14 30.19
CA THR A 245 4.88 4.73 31.50
C THR A 245 5.08 5.79 32.60
N ASP A 246 5.88 6.83 32.37
CA ASP A 246 6.14 7.92 33.33
C ASP A 246 5.83 9.32 32.73
N PRO A 247 4.82 10.05 33.24
CA PRO A 247 4.30 11.29 32.65
C PRO A 247 5.08 12.58 32.97
N MET A 248 6.02 12.61 33.92
CA MET A 248 6.57 13.89 34.43
C MET A 248 7.62 14.58 33.56
N ASN A 249 8.22 13.89 32.57
CA ASN A 249 9.26 14.44 31.67
C ASN A 249 8.94 14.28 30.17
N TYR A 250 7.67 14.01 29.84
CA TYR A 250 7.26 13.50 28.53
C TYR A 250 7.47 14.45 27.34
N HIS A 251 7.12 15.74 27.47
CA HIS A 251 7.01 16.62 26.30
C HIS A 251 8.35 17.00 25.67
N VAL A 252 9.35 17.37 26.46
CA VAL A 252 10.68 17.77 25.96
C VAL A 252 11.43 16.58 25.38
N ASP A 253 11.27 15.41 26.00
CA ASP A 253 11.91 14.16 25.58
C ASP A 253 11.24 13.57 24.32
N PHE A 254 9.94 13.78 24.13
CA PHE A 254 9.22 13.39 22.91
C PHE A 254 9.66 14.17 21.66
N GLU A 255 9.66 15.52 21.73
CA GLU A 255 10.02 16.34 20.56
C GLU A 255 11.46 16.06 20.11
N ALA A 256 12.39 15.96 21.06
CA ALA A 256 13.80 15.64 20.78
C ALA A 256 13.95 14.26 20.10
N ARG A 257 13.22 13.23 20.56
CA ARG A 257 13.23 11.90 19.92
C ARG A 257 12.72 11.93 18.49
N VAL A 258 11.62 12.64 18.23
CA VAL A 258 11.06 12.74 16.86
C VAL A 258 12.00 13.50 15.94
N CYS A 259 12.60 14.59 16.40
CA CYS A 259 13.62 15.31 15.63
C CYS A 259 14.82 14.41 15.29
N GLN A 260 15.35 13.66 16.26
CA GLN A 260 16.46 12.74 16.02
C GLN A 260 16.12 11.62 15.02
N LEU A 261 14.89 11.10 15.09
CA LEU A 261 14.41 10.10 14.13
C LEU A 261 14.35 10.66 12.70
N ILE A 262 13.90 11.91 12.55
CA ILE A 262 13.83 12.59 11.25
C ILE A 262 15.23 12.85 10.72
N GLU A 263 16.19 13.28 11.54
CA GLU A 263 17.59 13.44 11.13
C GLU A 263 18.20 12.11 10.64
N ASN A 264 17.97 11.02 11.37
CA ASN A 264 18.43 9.69 10.96
C ASN A 264 17.80 9.25 9.64
N PHE A 265 16.52 9.53 9.48
CA PHE A 265 15.81 9.23 8.24
C PHE A 265 16.30 10.08 7.07
N GLU A 266 16.60 11.36 7.29
CA GLU A 266 17.16 12.26 6.29
C GLU A 266 18.51 11.73 5.77
N ALA A 267 19.39 11.26 6.66
CA ALA A 267 20.66 10.66 6.26
C ALA A 267 20.46 9.40 5.38
N LEU A 268 19.48 8.55 5.72
CA LEU A 268 19.14 7.35 4.94
C LEU A 268 18.49 7.72 3.60
N HIS A 269 17.59 8.70 3.58
CA HIS A 269 16.90 9.19 2.39
C HIS A 269 17.88 9.86 1.42
N LEU A 270 18.85 10.62 1.93
CA LEU A 270 19.91 11.21 1.13
C LEU A 270 20.76 10.13 0.46
N LYS A 271 21.16 9.10 1.22
CA LYS A 271 21.88 7.95 0.66
C LYS A 271 21.06 7.24 -0.42
N TYR A 272 19.78 6.96 -0.15
CA TYR A 272 18.88 6.36 -1.13
C TYR A 272 18.76 7.21 -2.41
N SER A 273 18.57 8.52 -2.26
CA SER A 273 18.39 9.44 -3.38
C SER A 273 19.66 9.54 -4.24
N HIS A 274 20.83 9.53 -3.62
CA HIS A 274 22.11 9.46 -4.32
C HIS A 274 22.24 8.17 -5.15
N GLU A 275 21.96 7.00 -4.54
CA GLU A 275 22.04 5.72 -5.25
C GLU A 275 20.99 5.58 -6.36
N LEU A 276 19.78 6.12 -6.15
CA LEU A 276 18.76 6.15 -7.19
C LEU A 276 19.22 7.01 -8.38
N GLN A 277 19.83 8.16 -8.11
CA GLN A 277 20.34 9.04 -9.16
C GLN A 277 21.49 8.37 -9.93
N ALA A 278 22.43 7.74 -9.23
CA ALA A 278 23.52 6.98 -9.85
C ALA A 278 22.99 5.83 -10.74
N PHE A 279 21.96 5.12 -10.27
CA PHE A 279 21.28 4.08 -11.07
C PHE A 279 20.64 4.65 -12.34
N ILE A 280 19.96 5.80 -12.23
CA ILE A 280 19.32 6.47 -13.38
C ILE A 280 20.37 6.89 -14.41
N GLU A 281 21.48 7.48 -13.97
CA GLU A 281 22.57 7.92 -14.84
C GLU A 281 23.28 6.74 -15.52
N ALA A 282 23.55 5.67 -14.77
CA ALA A 282 24.20 4.47 -15.30
C ALA A 282 23.35 3.75 -16.35
N ARG A 283 22.03 3.70 -16.15
CA ARG A 283 21.10 3.12 -17.13
C ARG A 283 20.84 4.06 -18.31
N GLY A 284 20.77 5.37 -18.08
CA GLY A 284 20.58 6.38 -19.12
C GLY A 284 19.43 6.05 -20.10
N SER A 285 19.74 5.99 -21.39
CA SER A 285 18.76 5.69 -22.44
C SER A 285 18.36 4.22 -22.56
N SER A 286 18.88 3.33 -21.70
CA SER A 286 18.53 1.89 -21.73
C SER A 286 17.20 1.56 -21.07
N PHE A 287 16.56 2.53 -20.40
CA PHE A 287 15.24 2.31 -19.80
C PHE A 287 14.18 2.05 -20.87
N THR A 288 13.36 1.03 -20.63
CA THR A 288 12.09 0.89 -21.34
C THR A 288 11.17 2.05 -20.96
N ARG A 289 10.16 2.32 -21.80
CA ARG A 289 9.15 3.36 -21.51
C ARG A 289 8.45 3.13 -20.16
N LYS A 290 8.22 1.86 -19.79
CA LYS A 290 7.60 1.47 -18.51
C LYS A 290 8.54 1.74 -17.33
N GLU A 291 9.82 1.37 -17.44
CA GLU A 291 10.81 1.64 -16.39
C GLU A 291 11.06 3.15 -16.18
N ASP A 292 11.05 3.96 -17.24
CA ASP A 292 11.16 5.41 -17.13
C ASP A 292 10.00 6.02 -16.31
N ILE A 293 8.81 5.44 -16.38
CA ILE A 293 7.67 5.81 -15.55
C ILE A 293 7.81 5.26 -14.13
N ALA A 294 8.31 4.03 -13.97
CA ALA A 294 8.61 3.46 -12.65
C ALA A 294 9.60 4.35 -11.86
N VAL A 295 10.65 4.84 -12.52
CA VAL A 295 11.60 5.82 -11.97
C VAL A 295 10.90 7.12 -11.60
N ALA A 296 10.00 7.64 -12.44
CA ALA A 296 9.25 8.86 -12.14
C ALA A 296 8.35 8.69 -10.91
N VAL A 297 7.73 7.52 -10.73
CA VAL A 297 6.95 7.17 -9.52
C VAL A 297 7.85 7.14 -8.29
N LEU A 298 9.03 6.53 -8.34
CA LEU A 298 9.98 6.54 -7.21
C LEU A 298 10.43 7.95 -6.83
N GLN A 299 10.78 8.78 -7.82
CA GLN A 299 11.15 10.16 -7.58
C GLN A 299 10.00 10.96 -6.95
N LEU A 300 8.76 10.73 -7.40
CA LEU A 300 7.59 11.41 -6.87
C LEU A 300 7.36 11.08 -5.39
N HIS A 301 7.39 9.80 -5.02
CA HIS A 301 7.24 9.40 -3.61
C HIS A 301 8.44 9.77 -2.76
N SER A 302 9.66 9.74 -3.32
CA SER A 302 10.86 10.19 -2.61
C SER A 302 10.72 11.65 -2.17
N LEU A 303 10.22 12.51 -3.07
CA LEU A 303 9.91 13.91 -2.77
C LEU A 303 8.74 14.05 -1.78
N ASP A 304 7.65 13.30 -1.98
CA ASP A 304 6.49 13.30 -1.08
C ASP A 304 6.89 12.95 0.37
N ASN A 305 7.68 11.89 0.51
CA ASN A 305 8.11 11.41 1.81
C ASN A 305 9.08 12.41 2.47
N HIS A 306 10.01 13.00 1.71
CA HIS A 306 10.88 14.07 2.21
C HIS A 306 10.06 15.25 2.74
N ILE A 307 9.09 15.77 1.98
CA ILE A 307 8.24 16.89 2.41
C ILE A 307 7.40 16.49 3.65
N SER A 308 6.84 15.28 3.64
CA SER A 308 6.00 14.79 4.73
C SER A 308 6.76 14.69 6.06
N CYS A 309 8.06 14.39 6.06
CA CYS A 309 8.90 14.43 7.26
C CYS A 309 8.81 15.80 7.97
N TYR A 310 8.91 16.89 7.23
CA TYR A 310 8.93 18.24 7.82
C TYR A 310 7.55 18.85 8.04
N VAL A 311 6.57 18.52 7.18
CA VAL A 311 5.25 19.17 7.22
C VAL A 311 4.25 18.38 8.08
N GLN A 312 4.40 17.05 8.17
CA GLN A 312 3.47 16.18 8.89
C GLN A 312 4.07 15.59 10.16
N TYR A 313 5.27 15.02 10.08
CA TYR A 313 5.82 14.20 11.16
C TYR A 313 6.59 14.99 12.23
N LEU A 314 7.14 16.15 11.90
CA LEU A 314 7.74 17.04 12.91
C LEU A 314 6.71 17.45 13.97
N PRO A 315 7.15 17.66 15.23
CA PRO A 315 6.33 18.30 16.24
C PRO A 315 5.77 19.63 15.74
N PRO A 316 4.53 20.03 16.11
CA PRO A 316 3.90 21.23 15.58
C PRO A 316 4.75 22.51 15.70
N THR A 317 5.58 22.59 16.72
CA THR A 317 6.54 23.68 17.01
C THR A 317 7.68 23.77 15.99
N HIS A 318 8.04 22.67 15.34
CA HIS A 318 9.19 22.56 14.44
C HIS A 318 8.79 22.39 12.96
N ARG A 319 7.48 22.23 12.66
CA ARG A 319 7.01 22.01 11.30
C ARG A 319 7.38 23.17 10.38
N LEU A 320 7.98 22.82 9.25
CA LEU A 320 8.32 23.78 8.20
C LEU A 320 7.08 24.14 7.39
N HIS A 321 7.10 25.33 6.78
CA HIS A 321 6.00 25.76 5.92
C HIS A 321 6.15 25.13 4.54
N TRP A 322 5.05 24.68 3.93
CA TRP A 322 5.08 24.04 2.61
C TRP A 322 5.72 24.91 1.52
N SER A 323 5.70 26.25 1.67
CA SER A 323 6.31 27.17 0.70
C SER A 323 7.84 27.05 0.63
N GLU A 324 8.47 26.48 1.66
CA GLU A 324 9.92 26.22 1.66
C GLU A 324 10.30 25.11 0.66
N PHE A 325 9.33 24.30 0.25
CA PHE A 325 9.51 23.15 -0.65
C PHE A 325 9.00 23.42 -2.07
N MET A 326 8.81 24.68 -2.47
CA MET A 326 8.23 25.02 -3.76
C MET A 326 8.92 24.38 -4.99
N PRO A 327 10.26 24.34 -5.09
CA PRO A 327 10.94 23.64 -6.18
C PRO A 327 10.60 22.15 -6.23
N GLN A 328 10.56 21.49 -5.07
CA GLN A 328 10.22 20.07 -4.93
C GLN A 328 8.75 19.84 -5.32
N ILE A 329 7.84 20.70 -4.87
CA ILE A 329 6.41 20.66 -5.22
C ILE A 329 6.21 20.78 -6.73
N GLN A 330 6.87 21.73 -7.39
CA GLN A 330 6.80 21.88 -8.84
C GLN A 330 7.33 20.63 -9.56
N ARG A 331 8.42 20.05 -9.05
CA ARG A 331 8.95 18.79 -9.59
C ARG A 331 7.96 17.63 -9.43
N MET A 332 7.28 17.51 -8.29
CA MET A 332 6.26 16.50 -8.06
C MET A 332 5.09 16.64 -9.05
N ILE A 333 4.63 17.87 -9.32
CA ILE A 333 3.56 18.10 -10.30
C ILE A 333 3.99 17.67 -11.70
N MET A 334 5.21 18.01 -12.12
CA MET A 334 5.74 17.58 -13.42
C MET A 334 5.83 16.04 -13.53
N LEU A 335 6.28 15.37 -12.47
CA LEU A 335 6.34 13.90 -12.41
C LEU A 335 4.93 13.30 -12.48
N GLY A 336 3.98 13.86 -11.72
CA GLY A 336 2.58 13.45 -11.76
C GLY A 336 1.98 13.57 -13.17
N GLN A 337 2.18 14.70 -13.84
CA GLN A 337 1.74 14.90 -15.22
C GLN A 337 2.37 13.90 -16.19
N LYS A 338 3.68 13.61 -16.05
CA LYS A 338 4.38 12.60 -16.84
C LYS A 338 3.73 11.22 -16.67
N ILE A 339 3.52 10.79 -15.43
CA ILE A 339 2.93 9.48 -15.12
C ILE A 339 1.50 9.38 -15.66
N VAL A 340 0.67 10.40 -15.44
CA VAL A 340 -0.71 10.42 -15.92
C VAL A 340 -0.78 10.41 -17.45
N SER A 341 0.08 11.18 -18.13
CA SER A 341 0.14 11.17 -19.60
C SER A 341 0.50 9.80 -20.16
N TYR A 342 1.39 9.06 -19.49
CA TYR A 342 1.68 7.68 -19.86
C TYR A 342 0.45 6.78 -19.69
N ILE A 343 -0.22 6.82 -18.53
CA ILE A 343 -1.42 6.02 -18.24
C ILE A 343 -2.50 6.26 -19.31
N LEU A 344 -2.76 7.52 -19.65
CA LEU A 344 -3.74 7.88 -20.68
C LEU A 344 -3.35 7.36 -22.07
N SER A 345 -2.06 7.32 -22.38
CA SER A 345 -1.57 6.79 -23.68
C SER A 345 -1.52 5.26 -23.75
N ASP A 346 -1.39 4.59 -22.60
CA ASP A 346 -1.31 3.13 -22.46
C ASP A 346 -2.70 2.49 -22.24
N SER A 347 -3.75 3.31 -22.26
CA SER A 347 -5.15 2.92 -22.11
C SER A 347 -5.62 2.08 -23.30
N SER A 348 -5.17 0.83 -23.36
CA SER A 348 -5.73 -0.25 -24.17
C SER A 348 -7.19 -0.57 -23.79
N CYS A 349 -7.62 -0.08 -22.62
CA CYS A 349 -8.98 -0.13 -22.10
C CYS A 349 -9.69 1.19 -22.46
N GLY A 350 -10.74 1.15 -23.29
CA GLY A 350 -11.41 2.37 -23.78
C GLY A 350 -11.88 3.31 -22.65
N GLU A 351 -12.04 4.59 -22.98
CA GLU A 351 -12.25 5.81 -22.15
C GLU A 351 -13.11 5.73 -20.85
N SER A 352 -13.82 4.63 -20.59
CA SER A 352 -14.72 4.48 -19.44
C SER A 352 -14.35 3.40 -18.44
N THR A 353 -13.27 2.62 -18.61
CA THR A 353 -12.85 1.59 -17.64
C THR A 353 -11.84 2.14 -16.63
N ILE A 354 -12.04 1.86 -15.33
CA ILE A 354 -11.05 2.16 -14.29
C ILE A 354 -9.88 1.21 -14.47
N SER A 355 -8.67 1.74 -14.63
CA SER A 355 -7.45 0.93 -14.68
C SER A 355 -6.97 0.64 -13.25
N PHE A 356 -6.48 -0.57 -12.98
CA PHE A 356 -5.99 -0.96 -11.65
C PHE A 356 -4.45 -0.96 -11.58
N ASN A 357 -3.93 -0.49 -10.45
CA ASN A 357 -2.58 -0.71 -9.94
C ASN A 357 -2.74 -1.28 -8.54
N LEU A 358 -1.96 -2.26 -8.16
CA LEU A 358 -1.87 -2.67 -6.75
C LEU A 358 -0.44 -2.56 -6.21
N ASP A 359 0.41 -1.89 -6.99
CA ASP A 359 1.74 -1.44 -6.60
C ASP A 359 1.76 0.11 -6.49
N MET A 360 2.89 0.65 -6.06
CA MET A 360 3.16 2.08 -5.92
C MET A 360 2.74 2.89 -7.16
N GLY A 361 1.98 3.96 -6.93
CA GLY A 361 1.40 4.78 -7.99
C GLY A 361 1.46 6.29 -7.73
N VAL A 362 0.59 7.08 -8.37
CA VAL A 362 0.64 8.56 -8.37
C VAL A 362 -0.37 9.19 -7.41
N ILE A 363 -1.42 8.48 -7.00
CA ILE A 363 -2.57 9.06 -6.29
C ILE A 363 -2.19 9.54 -4.90
N ILE A 364 -1.48 8.72 -4.10
CA ILE A 364 -1.10 9.06 -2.72
C ILE A 364 -0.22 10.32 -2.66
N PRO A 365 0.89 10.43 -3.42
CA PRO A 365 1.71 11.66 -3.41
C PRO A 365 0.94 12.91 -3.83
N LEU A 366 0.05 12.81 -4.82
CA LEU A 366 -0.77 13.93 -5.26
C LEU A 366 -1.78 14.34 -4.19
N TYR A 367 -2.40 13.38 -3.53
CA TYR A 367 -3.28 13.63 -2.39
C TYR A 367 -2.54 14.35 -1.26
N ASN A 368 -1.40 13.80 -0.82
CA ASN A 368 -0.58 14.39 0.24
C ASN A 368 -0.14 15.82 -0.12
N LEU A 369 0.25 16.05 -1.38
CA LEU A 369 0.64 17.36 -1.84
C LEU A 369 -0.51 18.37 -1.78
N ALA A 370 -1.69 18.03 -2.32
CA ALA A 370 -2.85 18.93 -2.30
C ALA A 370 -3.41 19.15 -0.89
N ARG A 371 -3.26 18.17 -0.01
CA ARG A 371 -3.66 18.24 1.40
C ARG A 371 -2.78 19.19 2.20
N HIS A 372 -1.46 19.12 2.02
CA HIS A 372 -0.47 19.87 2.79
C HIS A 372 -0.16 21.26 2.20
N CYS A 373 -0.14 21.38 0.87
CA CYS A 373 0.08 22.67 0.20
C CYS A 373 -1.18 23.53 0.27
N LYS A 374 -1.12 24.70 0.91
CA LYS A 374 -2.26 25.62 1.03
C LYS A 374 -2.40 26.61 -0.13
N ASP A 375 -1.61 26.45 -1.20
CA ASP A 375 -1.73 27.27 -2.41
C ASP A 375 -2.99 26.89 -3.22
N PRO A 376 -3.94 27.82 -3.46
CA PRO A 376 -5.17 27.51 -4.18
C PRO A 376 -4.97 27.10 -5.64
N ILE A 377 -3.92 27.58 -6.30
CA ILE A 377 -3.63 27.28 -7.71
C ILE A 377 -3.11 25.85 -7.81
N ILE A 378 -2.15 25.49 -6.95
CA ILE A 378 -1.55 24.15 -6.91
C ILE A 378 -2.61 23.11 -6.56
N ARG A 379 -3.44 23.36 -5.54
CA ARG A 379 -4.53 22.45 -5.15
C ARG A 379 -5.48 22.17 -6.32
N ARG A 380 -5.97 23.21 -7.00
CA ARG A 380 -6.86 23.06 -8.18
C ARG A 380 -6.19 22.31 -9.32
N GLN A 381 -4.90 22.57 -9.57
CA GLN A 381 -4.14 21.87 -10.60
C GLN A 381 -4.04 20.36 -10.29
N ILE A 382 -3.75 19.99 -9.04
CA ILE A 382 -3.65 18.59 -8.63
C ILE A 382 -5.01 17.90 -8.67
N ILE A 383 -6.06 18.54 -8.18
CA ILE A 383 -7.44 18.01 -8.23
C ILE A 383 -7.86 17.79 -9.68
N SER A 384 -7.60 18.75 -10.57
CA SER A 384 -7.86 18.60 -12.01
C SER A 384 -7.07 17.43 -12.61
N LEU A 385 -5.80 17.27 -12.23
CA LEU A 385 -4.98 16.14 -12.68
C LEU A 385 -5.57 14.80 -12.20
N LEU A 386 -5.96 14.68 -10.93
CA LEU A 386 -6.60 13.47 -10.38
C LEU A 386 -7.92 13.13 -11.07
N ARG A 387 -8.70 14.14 -11.49
CA ARG A 387 -9.95 13.94 -12.25
C ARG A 387 -9.71 13.50 -13.71
N SER A 388 -8.53 13.75 -14.26
CA SER A 388 -8.25 13.53 -15.69
C SER A 388 -8.05 12.06 -16.06
N PHE A 389 -7.83 11.16 -15.10
CA PHE A 389 -7.60 9.74 -15.35
C PHE A 389 -8.39 8.87 -14.37
N LYS A 390 -8.96 7.77 -14.84
CA LYS A 390 -9.71 6.81 -14.03
C LYS A 390 -8.80 5.68 -13.58
N ARG A 391 -8.25 5.81 -12.38
CA ARG A 391 -7.31 4.85 -11.79
C ARG A 391 -7.72 4.46 -10.37
N GLN A 392 -7.56 3.17 -10.08
CA GLN A 392 -7.55 2.60 -8.74
C GLN A 392 -6.10 2.15 -8.43
N GLU A 393 -5.52 2.63 -7.33
CA GLU A 393 -4.20 2.23 -6.83
C GLU A 393 -4.34 1.68 -5.41
N GLY A 394 -4.30 0.35 -5.25
CA GLY A 394 -4.61 -0.24 -3.96
C GLY A 394 -6.02 0.13 -3.53
N LEU A 395 -6.10 0.75 -2.36
CA LEU A 395 -7.34 1.27 -1.77
C LEU A 395 -7.72 2.68 -2.27
N TRP A 396 -6.84 3.34 -3.03
CA TRP A 396 -6.96 4.73 -3.45
C TRP A 396 -7.60 4.87 -4.82
N ASN A 397 -8.67 5.65 -4.91
CA ASN A 397 -9.35 5.94 -6.18
C ASN A 397 -9.15 7.40 -6.56
N SER A 398 -8.63 7.64 -7.76
CA SER A 398 -8.33 8.99 -8.29
C SER A 398 -9.52 9.96 -8.20
N LEU A 399 -10.72 9.52 -8.55
CA LEU A 399 -11.93 10.35 -8.51
C LEU A 399 -12.44 10.57 -7.09
N LEU A 400 -12.45 9.54 -6.24
CA LEU A 400 -12.87 9.67 -4.85
C LEU A 400 -11.95 10.63 -4.08
N VAL A 401 -10.65 10.51 -4.33
CA VAL A 401 -9.63 11.35 -3.71
C VAL A 401 -9.77 12.80 -4.17
N ALA A 402 -10.05 13.05 -5.46
CA ALA A 402 -10.31 14.39 -5.95
C ALA A 402 -11.55 15.03 -5.29
N ASN A 403 -12.64 14.27 -5.14
CA ASN A 403 -13.84 14.74 -4.43
C ASN A 403 -13.55 15.06 -2.96
N ALA A 404 -12.78 14.20 -2.28
CA ALA A 404 -12.39 14.43 -0.90
C ALA A 404 -11.53 15.69 -0.75
N LEU A 405 -10.60 15.94 -1.68
CA LEU A 405 -9.77 17.14 -1.69
C LEU A 405 -10.60 18.41 -1.91
N ASP A 406 -11.57 18.41 -2.83
CA ASP A 406 -12.48 19.55 -3.00
C ASP A 406 -13.18 19.90 -1.69
N ARG A 407 -13.69 18.87 -1.00
CA ARG A 407 -14.34 19.08 0.29
C ARG A 407 -13.40 19.60 1.38
N ILE A 408 -12.18 19.06 1.45
CA ILE A 408 -11.15 19.55 2.38
C ILE A 408 -10.86 21.04 2.10
N VAL A 409 -10.73 21.42 0.83
CA VAL A 409 -10.51 22.82 0.43
C VAL A 409 -11.68 23.71 0.85
N GLU A 410 -12.92 23.30 0.58
CA GLU A 410 -14.12 24.03 1.00
C GLU A 410 -14.18 24.25 2.52
N ILE A 411 -13.88 23.21 3.30
CA ILE A 411 -13.87 23.29 4.77
C ILE A 411 -12.79 24.29 5.21
N GLU A 412 -11.57 24.16 4.70
CA GLU A 412 -10.45 25.04 5.06
C GLU A 412 -10.73 26.51 4.71
N GLU A 413 -11.26 26.78 3.51
CA GLU A 413 -11.59 28.13 3.07
C GLU A 413 -12.77 28.73 3.86
N SER A 414 -13.74 27.90 4.28
CA SER A 414 -14.86 28.38 5.12
C SER A 414 -14.38 28.85 6.50
N VAL A 415 -13.39 28.16 7.09
CA VAL A 415 -12.79 28.56 8.38
C VAL A 415 -12.01 29.87 8.25
N TRP A 416 -11.34 30.10 7.11
CA TRP A 416 -10.62 31.36 6.86
C TRP A 416 -11.54 32.58 6.76
N SER A 417 -12.81 32.38 6.41
CA SER A 417 -13.82 33.45 6.37
C SER A 417 -14.42 33.79 7.74
N GLU A 418 -14.34 32.87 8.71
CA GLU A 418 -14.93 33.01 10.05
C GLU A 418 -13.95 33.58 11.10
N VAL A 419 -12.63 33.57 10.83
CA VAL A 419 -11.59 33.99 11.80
C VAL A 419 -10.85 35.24 11.30
N ASP A 420 -10.77 36.28 12.15
CA ASP A 420 -9.98 37.48 11.87
C ASP A 420 -8.52 37.11 11.54
N ALA A 421 -8.00 37.66 10.43
CA ALA A 421 -6.77 37.28 9.73
C ALA A 421 -5.44 37.44 10.51
N HIS A 422 -5.47 37.66 11.83
CA HIS A 422 -4.33 38.04 12.67
C HIS A 422 -4.02 37.10 13.84
N SER A 423 -4.60 35.90 13.92
CA SER A 423 -4.27 34.96 14.99
C SER A 423 -3.54 33.70 14.50
N ASP A 424 -2.44 33.35 15.17
CA ASP A 424 -1.75 32.05 15.07
C ASP A 424 -2.66 30.85 15.43
N GLN A 425 -3.89 31.10 15.89
CA GLN A 425 -4.90 30.09 16.21
C GLN A 425 -5.42 29.33 14.97
N MET A 426 -5.23 29.87 13.76
CA MET A 426 -5.60 29.23 12.50
C MET A 426 -4.94 27.84 12.32
N ARG A 427 -3.72 27.66 12.85
CA ARG A 427 -2.97 26.38 12.79
C ARG A 427 -3.52 25.29 13.71
N LEU A 428 -4.33 25.66 14.72
CA LEU A 428 -4.91 24.74 15.70
C LEU A 428 -6.32 24.24 15.32
N LEU A 429 -6.96 24.86 14.33
CA LEU A 429 -8.41 24.80 14.11
C LEU A 429 -8.91 23.61 13.27
N ILE A 430 -8.05 22.97 12.47
CA ILE A 430 -8.43 21.80 11.65
C ILE A 430 -7.47 20.66 11.96
N VAL A 431 -7.93 19.70 12.73
CA VAL A 431 -7.22 18.42 12.90
C VAL A 431 -7.26 17.70 11.56
N ASP A 432 -6.08 17.31 11.10
CA ASP A 432 -5.79 16.47 9.96
C ASP A 432 -7.01 15.65 9.47
N PRO A 433 -7.68 16.04 8.36
CA PRO A 433 -8.83 15.29 7.87
C PRO A 433 -8.41 13.85 7.58
N ILE A 434 -9.17 12.92 8.14
CA ILE A 434 -9.02 11.48 7.94
C ILE A 434 -9.98 11.09 6.84
N LEU A 435 -9.43 10.72 5.69
CA LEU A 435 -10.19 10.12 4.61
C LEU A 435 -10.17 8.60 4.79
N ASP A 436 -11.31 8.05 5.17
CA ASP A 436 -11.59 6.62 5.08
C ASP A 436 -12.39 6.38 3.80
N LEU A 437 -12.04 5.35 3.03
CA LEU A 437 -12.75 5.04 1.80
C LEU A 437 -13.42 3.68 2.01
N ASP A 438 -14.67 3.46 1.61
CA ASP A 438 -15.28 2.11 1.50
C ASP A 438 -15.83 1.87 0.07
N SER A 439 -16.45 0.72 -0.19
CA SER A 439 -17.07 0.43 -1.50
C SER A 439 -18.30 1.30 -1.78
N LYS A 440 -18.80 2.03 -0.77
CA LYS A 440 -20.00 2.87 -0.83
C LYS A 440 -19.67 4.36 -0.88
N GLY A 441 -18.40 4.74 -0.67
CA GLY A 441 -17.89 6.08 -0.85
C GLY A 441 -16.71 6.42 0.05
N GLY A 442 -16.74 7.60 0.67
CA GLY A 442 -15.69 8.08 1.57
C GLY A 442 -16.27 8.63 2.86
N ARG A 443 -15.51 8.57 3.93
CA ARG A 443 -15.79 9.17 5.22
C ARG A 443 -14.67 10.14 5.55
N LEU A 444 -15.03 11.40 5.75
CA LEU A 444 -14.10 12.43 6.19
C LEU A 444 -14.33 12.70 7.67
N VAL A 445 -13.33 12.46 8.49
CA VAL A 445 -13.36 12.79 9.92
C VAL A 445 -12.43 13.96 10.18
N TYR A 446 -12.95 15.03 10.77
CA TYR A 446 -12.18 16.21 11.12
C TYR A 446 -12.71 16.86 12.40
N THR A 447 -11.87 17.67 13.05
CA THR A 447 -12.26 18.44 14.24
C THR A 447 -12.66 19.85 13.86
N ARG A 448 -13.76 20.34 14.44
CA ARG A 448 -14.16 21.76 14.41
C ARG A 448 -14.34 22.27 15.85
N GLN A 449 -13.83 23.47 16.16
CA GLN A 449 -14.13 24.14 17.43
C GLN A 449 -15.56 24.71 17.38
N GLY A 450 -16.30 24.65 18.49
CA GLY A 450 -17.58 25.34 18.59
C GLY A 450 -17.41 26.87 18.58
N GLN A 451 -18.48 27.59 18.23
CA GLN A 451 -18.46 29.05 18.02
C GLN A 451 -18.18 29.89 19.29
N GLU A 452 -18.04 29.27 20.47
CA GLU A 452 -17.74 29.97 21.73
C GLU A 452 -16.37 29.58 22.28
N ILE A 453 -15.67 30.55 22.85
CA ILE A 453 -14.28 30.51 23.35
C ILE A 453 -14.01 29.37 24.38
N ASN A 454 -15.05 28.68 24.86
CA ASN A 454 -14.97 27.56 25.81
C ASN A 454 -15.60 26.23 25.31
N THR A 455 -15.85 26.06 24.01
CA THR A 455 -16.57 24.86 23.52
C THR A 455 -15.66 23.70 23.10
N GLN A 456 -16.10 22.50 23.51
CA GLN A 456 -15.49 21.20 23.25
C GLN A 456 -15.12 21.00 21.77
N ILE A 457 -13.96 20.39 21.53
CA ILE A 457 -13.55 19.82 20.23
C ILE A 457 -14.67 18.87 19.76
N LYS A 458 -15.36 19.23 18.67
CA LYS A 458 -16.38 18.36 18.07
C LYS A 458 -15.76 17.61 16.92
N ILE A 459 -15.78 16.28 17.01
CA ILE A 459 -15.47 15.40 15.88
C ILE A 459 -16.67 15.44 14.93
N VAL A 460 -16.43 15.84 13.70
CA VAL A 460 -17.42 15.82 12.61
C VAL A 460 -17.07 14.67 11.68
N GLU A 461 -18.05 13.82 11.42
CA GLU A 461 -17.97 12.71 10.48
C GLU A 461 -18.90 13.03 9.30
N GLU A 462 -18.33 13.28 8.13
CA GLU A 462 -19.08 13.46 6.90
C GLU A 462 -18.97 12.18 6.05
N MET A 463 -20.12 11.56 5.77
CA MET A 463 -20.22 10.43 4.87
C MET A 463 -20.53 10.94 3.47
N PHE A 464 -19.65 10.65 2.53
CA PHE A 464 -19.84 10.90 1.11
C PHE A 464 -20.21 9.58 0.46
N THR A 465 -21.46 9.45 0.00
CA THR A 465 -21.85 8.37 -0.91
C THR A 465 -21.68 8.86 -2.34
N TRP A 466 -20.99 8.12 -3.20
CA TRP A 466 -20.88 8.44 -4.62
C TRP A 466 -21.24 7.25 -5.49
#